data_AF-A0A971T7A0-F1
#
_entry.id   AF-A0A971T7A0-F1
#
_cell.length_a   1.000
_cell.length_b   1.000
_cell.length_c   1.000
_cell.angle_alpha   90.00
_cell.angle_beta   90.00
_cell.angle_gamma   90.00
#
_symmetry.space_group_name_H-M   'P 1'
#
loop_
_entity.id
_entity.type
_entity.pdbx_description
1 polymer ?
#
loop_
_entity_poly.entity_id
_entity_poly.type
_entity_poly.pdbx_seq_one_letter_code
_entity_poly.pdbx_strand_id
1 'polypeptide(L)'
;MSKRPSLFHELLCSLRDQKRFGESKHEAKRIAITWAHSQGRSGFGVAPEGVYSVVTFAGYRQVAHEFAAWCTKTGHARTMAEAKFWVPLYLAERICSGKSAWTVQRDRSALRKIYRDPNLACEVEVPRRRLTDIKRSRYPVKMDKQFDPGDYPELVDFCRAVGLRRHELAAVKPDNIYWRGGKLYVQVHQGKGGKPRDVTVVTRMQSRVLKIISDKPLDKPIFSHIPAKMDVHSYRAEYATTRLLEATEEKVTRDLGHNRVDVIRGHYTRR
;
A
#
# COMPACT_ATOMS: atom_id res chain seq x y z
N MET A 1 -14.77 -20.79 37.66
CA MET A 1 -14.55 -21.25 36.26
C MET A 1 -14.21 -20.02 35.40
N SER A 2 -13.03 -19.99 34.77
CA SER A 2 -12.65 -18.89 33.89
C SER A 2 -13.59 -18.82 32.69
N LYS A 3 -14.10 -17.62 32.35
CA LYS A 3 -14.94 -17.43 31.16
C LYS A 3 -14.11 -17.71 29.91
N ARG A 4 -14.66 -18.55 29.01
CA ARG A 4 -14.03 -18.86 27.73
C ARG A 4 -13.77 -17.57 26.94
N PRO A 5 -12.58 -17.41 26.32
CA PRO A 5 -12.33 -16.28 25.43
C PRO A 5 -13.31 -16.27 24.25
N SER A 6 -13.63 -15.08 23.73
CA SER A 6 -14.46 -14.96 22.53
C SER A 6 -13.70 -15.42 21.28
N LEU A 7 -14.43 -15.86 20.25
CA LEU A 7 -13.83 -16.22 18.96
C LEU A 7 -12.90 -15.12 18.40
N PHE A 8 -13.33 -13.85 18.47
CA PHE A 8 -12.48 -12.74 18.03
C PHE A 8 -11.18 -12.65 18.84
N HIS A 9 -11.25 -12.89 20.16
CA HIS A 9 -10.05 -12.90 21.01
C HIS A 9 -9.10 -14.03 20.61
N GLU A 10 -9.60 -15.25 20.40
CA GLU A 10 -8.79 -16.39 19.94
C GLU A 10 -8.07 -16.08 18.60
N LEU A 11 -8.81 -15.58 17.60
CA LEU A 11 -8.25 -15.19 16.29
C LEU A 11 -7.22 -14.06 16.42
N LEU A 12 -7.48 -13.07 17.27
CA LEU A 12 -6.58 -11.93 17.49
C LEU A 12 -5.31 -12.36 18.22
N CYS A 13 -5.38 -13.28 19.18
CA CYS A 13 -4.21 -13.83 19.86
C CYS A 13 -3.28 -14.54 18.87
N SER A 14 -3.80 -15.42 18.01
CA SER A 14 -2.98 -16.06 16.97
C SER A 14 -2.30 -15.05 16.02
N LEU A 15 -2.99 -13.94 15.70
CA LEU A 15 -2.41 -12.88 14.89
C LEU A 15 -1.34 -12.08 15.67
N ARG A 16 -1.53 -11.83 16.96
CA ARG A 16 -0.58 -11.13 17.84
C ARG A 16 0.72 -11.90 18.00
N ASP A 17 0.67 -13.22 18.10
CA ASP A 17 1.86 -14.07 18.19
C ASP A 17 2.78 -13.95 16.96
N GLN A 18 2.22 -13.45 15.85
CA GLN A 18 2.94 -13.25 14.60
C GLN A 18 3.40 -11.80 14.42
N LYS A 19 3.21 -10.91 15.40
CA LYS A 19 3.63 -9.51 15.32
C LYS A 19 5.16 -9.41 15.35
N ARG A 20 5.73 -8.72 14.36
CA ARG A 20 7.17 -8.46 14.21
C ARG A 20 7.43 -6.97 13.94
N PHE A 21 6.82 -6.10 14.74
CA PHE A 21 6.94 -4.64 14.53
C PHE A 21 8.32 -4.14 14.96
N GLY A 22 8.89 -3.22 14.18
CA GLY A 22 10.25 -2.71 14.40
C GLY A 22 11.34 -3.58 13.76
N GLU A 23 11.04 -4.86 13.49
CA GLU A 23 11.96 -5.78 12.83
C GLU A 23 12.05 -5.51 11.31
N SER A 24 13.21 -5.80 10.74
CA SER A 24 13.48 -5.62 9.31
C SER A 24 12.77 -6.68 8.46
N LYS A 25 11.61 -6.31 7.88
CA LYS A 25 10.92 -7.16 6.89
C LYS A 25 11.80 -7.53 5.70
N HIS A 26 12.68 -6.62 5.29
CA HIS A 26 13.58 -6.83 4.15
C HIS A 26 14.57 -7.95 4.44
N GLU A 27 15.18 -7.92 5.62
CA GLU A 27 16.09 -8.95 6.10
C GLU A 27 15.39 -10.30 6.27
N ALA A 28 14.24 -10.33 6.95
CA ALA A 28 13.44 -11.54 7.11
C ALA A 28 13.07 -12.16 5.74
N LYS A 29 12.76 -11.32 4.75
CA LYS A 29 12.49 -11.79 3.38
C LYS A 29 13.73 -12.35 2.71
N ARG A 30 14.90 -11.73 2.89
CA ARG A 30 16.18 -12.26 2.36
C ARG A 30 16.47 -13.64 2.94
N ILE A 31 16.37 -13.80 4.25
CA ILE A 31 16.57 -15.08 4.95
C ILE A 31 15.62 -16.14 4.40
N ALA A 32 14.33 -15.83 4.29
CA ALA A 32 13.33 -16.75 3.76
C ALA A 32 13.61 -17.17 2.30
N ILE A 33 14.08 -16.24 1.46
CA ILE A 33 14.48 -16.54 0.08
C ILE A 33 15.70 -17.47 0.04
N THR A 34 16.74 -17.17 0.83
CA THR A 34 17.95 -18.00 0.92
C THR A 34 17.61 -19.42 1.37
N TRP A 35 16.73 -19.55 2.36
CA TRP A 35 16.25 -20.86 2.82
C TRP A 35 15.46 -21.60 1.72
N ALA A 36 14.57 -20.92 1.00
CA ALA A 36 13.85 -21.53 -0.13
C ALA A 36 14.82 -22.05 -1.20
N HIS A 37 15.86 -21.28 -1.54
CA HIS A 37 16.89 -21.71 -2.49
C HIS A 37 17.67 -22.93 -1.98
N SER A 38 18.01 -22.99 -0.69
CA SER A 38 18.68 -24.18 -0.13
C SER A 38 17.82 -25.45 -0.20
N GLN A 39 16.51 -25.30 -0.37
CA GLN A 39 15.55 -26.40 -0.54
C GLN A 39 15.22 -26.67 -2.01
N GLY A 40 15.98 -26.10 -2.95
CA GLY A 40 15.75 -26.23 -4.40
C GLY A 40 14.48 -25.54 -4.89
N ARG A 41 13.86 -24.67 -4.08
CA ARG A 41 12.63 -23.94 -4.43
C ARG A 41 12.97 -22.53 -4.92
N SER A 42 12.10 -21.98 -5.77
CA SER A 42 12.22 -20.59 -6.18
C SER A 42 12.02 -19.63 -4.99
N GLY A 43 12.84 -18.58 -4.90
CA GLY A 43 12.60 -17.46 -4.00
C GLY A 43 11.42 -16.56 -4.41
N PHE A 44 10.86 -16.76 -5.62
CA PHE A 44 9.73 -15.99 -6.09
C PHE A 44 8.47 -16.28 -5.27
N GLY A 45 7.79 -15.23 -4.83
CA GLY A 45 6.56 -15.36 -4.03
C GLY A 45 6.77 -15.72 -2.56
N VAL A 46 8.01 -15.96 -2.12
CA VAL A 46 8.32 -16.24 -0.71
C VAL A 46 7.95 -15.03 0.16
N ALA A 47 7.10 -15.29 1.16
CA ALA A 47 6.70 -14.33 2.17
C ALA A 47 7.39 -14.67 3.50
N PRO A 48 8.02 -13.71 4.17
CA PRO A 48 8.60 -13.96 5.49
C PRO A 48 7.49 -14.30 6.49
N GLU A 49 7.85 -15.08 7.50
CA GLU A 49 6.97 -15.38 8.62
C GLU A 49 6.68 -14.12 9.44
N GLY A 50 5.48 -14.05 10.02
CA GLY A 50 5.04 -12.90 10.81
C GLY A 50 4.40 -11.75 10.02
N VAL A 51 4.10 -10.67 10.73
CA VAL A 51 3.46 -9.43 10.29
C VAL A 51 4.27 -8.23 10.78
N TYR A 52 4.98 -7.59 9.86
CA TYR A 52 5.92 -6.49 10.15
C TYR A 52 5.31 -5.09 10.06
N SER A 53 4.15 -4.95 9.40
CA SER A 53 3.52 -3.65 9.17
C SER A 53 2.33 -3.46 10.09
N VAL A 54 2.32 -2.35 10.83
CA VAL A 54 1.19 -1.91 11.66
C VAL A 54 -0.09 -1.80 10.82
N VAL A 55 0.01 -1.27 9.60
CA VAL A 55 -1.12 -1.13 8.67
C VAL A 55 -1.64 -2.50 8.22
N THR A 56 -0.76 -3.44 7.89
CA THR A 56 -1.17 -4.82 7.56
C THR A 56 -1.84 -5.49 8.75
N PHE A 57 -1.28 -5.35 9.95
CA PHE A 57 -1.85 -5.93 11.16
C PHE A 57 -3.23 -5.36 11.47
N ALA A 58 -3.41 -4.04 11.39
CA ALA A 58 -4.70 -3.39 11.57
C ALA A 58 -5.74 -3.92 10.55
N GLY A 59 -5.33 -4.07 9.28
CA GLY A 59 -6.17 -4.67 8.25
C GLY A 59 -6.55 -6.11 8.56
N TYR A 60 -5.62 -6.94 9.06
CA TYR A 60 -5.89 -8.34 9.40
C TYR A 60 -6.74 -8.47 10.67
N ARG A 61 -6.54 -7.60 11.67
CA ARG A 61 -7.41 -7.49 12.84
C ARG A 61 -8.84 -7.17 12.45
N GLN A 62 -9.04 -6.28 11.49
CA GLN A 62 -10.37 -5.97 10.96
C GLN A 62 -11.03 -7.21 10.33
N VAL A 63 -10.27 -7.99 9.55
CA VAL A 63 -10.78 -9.26 8.99
C VAL A 63 -11.15 -10.25 10.10
N ALA A 64 -10.30 -10.41 11.11
CA ALA A 64 -10.59 -11.29 12.24
C ALA A 64 -11.89 -10.90 12.95
N HIS A 65 -12.10 -9.59 13.13
CA HIS A 65 -13.33 -9.06 13.71
C HIS A 65 -14.56 -9.35 12.84
N GLU A 66 -14.49 -9.02 11.54
CA GLU A 66 -15.60 -9.25 10.60
C GLU A 66 -15.97 -10.75 10.49
N PHE A 67 -14.97 -11.62 10.47
CA PHE A 67 -15.17 -13.07 10.42
C PHE A 67 -15.77 -13.62 11.71
N ALA A 68 -15.27 -13.20 12.88
CA ALA A 68 -15.84 -13.61 14.16
C ALA A 68 -17.30 -13.14 14.33
N ALA A 69 -17.59 -11.90 13.91
CA ALA A 69 -18.94 -11.36 13.91
C ALA A 69 -19.85 -12.16 12.97
N TRP A 70 -19.36 -12.55 11.79
CA TRP A 70 -20.10 -13.40 10.86
C TRP A 70 -20.39 -14.78 11.46
N CYS A 71 -19.41 -15.48 12.06
CA CYS A 71 -19.63 -16.76 12.74
C CYS A 71 -20.64 -16.67 13.88
N THR A 72 -20.63 -15.54 14.60
CA THR A 72 -21.59 -15.30 15.69
C THR A 72 -23.00 -15.10 15.16
N LYS A 73 -23.15 -14.30 14.09
CA LYS A 73 -24.45 -13.99 13.48
C LYS A 73 -25.13 -15.22 12.88
N THR A 74 -24.35 -16.12 12.28
CA THR A 74 -24.84 -17.35 11.64
C THR A 74 -24.99 -18.52 12.61
N GLY A 75 -24.42 -18.41 13.81
CA GLY A 75 -24.37 -19.51 14.77
C GLY A 75 -23.38 -20.62 14.41
N HIS A 76 -22.51 -20.41 13.42
CA HIS A 76 -21.63 -21.45 12.87
C HIS A 76 -20.52 -21.93 13.81
N ALA A 77 -19.93 -21.02 14.59
CA ALA A 77 -18.78 -21.36 15.42
C ALA A 77 -18.62 -20.41 16.61
N ARG A 78 -18.16 -20.96 17.74
CA ARG A 78 -17.79 -20.16 18.94
C ARG A 78 -16.29 -20.19 19.22
N THR A 79 -15.54 -21.00 18.48
CA THR A 79 -14.15 -21.36 18.74
C THR A 79 -13.35 -21.23 17.46
N MET A 80 -12.06 -20.90 17.56
CA MET A 80 -11.21 -20.77 16.37
C MET A 80 -11.10 -22.10 15.62
N ALA A 81 -11.06 -23.23 16.34
CA ALA A 81 -10.99 -24.57 15.73
C ALA A 81 -12.23 -24.88 14.86
N GLU A 82 -13.44 -24.65 15.39
CA GLU A 82 -14.69 -24.79 14.64
C GLU A 82 -14.76 -23.81 13.48
N ALA A 83 -14.40 -22.55 13.74
CA ALA A 83 -14.49 -21.48 12.75
C ALA A 83 -13.60 -21.76 11.52
N LYS A 84 -12.49 -22.51 11.68
CA LYS A 84 -11.60 -22.87 10.55
C LYS A 84 -12.38 -23.55 9.42
N PHE A 85 -13.30 -24.46 9.75
CA PHE A 85 -14.10 -25.19 8.78
C PHE A 85 -15.00 -24.28 7.94
N TRP A 86 -15.45 -23.16 8.50
CA TRP A 86 -16.40 -22.25 7.85
C TRP A 86 -15.74 -21.15 7.00
N VAL A 87 -14.41 -21.09 6.96
CA VAL A 87 -13.68 -20.09 6.17
C VAL A 87 -14.04 -20.13 4.68
N PRO A 88 -14.17 -21.29 4.02
CA PRO A 88 -14.57 -21.36 2.62
C PRO A 88 -15.95 -20.73 2.37
N LEU A 89 -16.94 -21.08 3.20
CA LEU A 89 -18.30 -20.55 3.12
C LEU A 89 -18.33 -19.03 3.34
N TYR A 90 -17.59 -18.53 4.34
CA TYR A 90 -17.45 -17.09 4.57
C TYR A 90 -16.90 -16.37 3.33
N LEU A 91 -15.84 -16.89 2.70
CA LEU A 91 -15.27 -16.27 1.51
C LEU A 91 -16.26 -16.30 0.33
N ALA A 92 -17.00 -17.39 0.15
CA ALA A 92 -18.06 -17.48 -0.86
C ALA A 92 -19.15 -16.42 -0.63
N GLU A 93 -19.64 -16.25 0.61
CA GLU A 93 -20.65 -15.24 0.93
C GLU A 93 -20.13 -13.81 0.66
N ARG A 94 -18.84 -13.54 0.95
CA ARG A 94 -18.22 -12.25 0.64
C ARG A 94 -18.22 -11.97 -0.86
N ILE A 95 -18.02 -12.99 -1.69
CA ILE A 95 -18.09 -12.89 -3.15
C ILE A 95 -19.54 -12.63 -3.59
N CYS A 96 -20.50 -13.45 -3.13
CA CYS A 96 -21.92 -13.28 -3.45
C CYS A 96 -22.48 -11.92 -3.01
N SER A 97 -21.96 -11.37 -1.91
CA SER A 97 -22.29 -10.03 -1.41
C SER A 97 -21.64 -8.88 -2.21
N GLY A 98 -21.00 -9.17 -3.34
CA GLY A 98 -20.40 -8.17 -4.22
C GLY A 98 -19.16 -7.47 -3.64
N LYS A 99 -18.45 -8.06 -2.67
CA LYS A 99 -17.21 -7.46 -2.16
C LYS A 99 -16.15 -7.46 -3.24
N SER A 100 -15.35 -6.40 -3.29
CA SER A 100 -14.33 -6.24 -4.33
C SER A 100 -13.26 -7.32 -4.25
N ALA A 101 -12.63 -7.62 -5.40
CA ALA A 101 -11.52 -8.59 -5.47
C ALA A 101 -10.37 -8.28 -4.51
N TRP A 102 -10.09 -7.00 -4.24
CA TRP A 102 -9.11 -6.61 -3.23
C TRP A 102 -9.51 -7.01 -1.82
N THR A 103 -10.78 -6.85 -1.47
CA THR A 103 -11.34 -7.17 -0.16
C THR A 103 -11.32 -8.67 0.07
N VAL A 104 -11.90 -9.46 -0.84
CA VAL A 104 -11.96 -10.93 -0.70
C VAL A 104 -10.56 -11.55 -0.61
N GLN A 105 -9.63 -11.11 -1.47
CA GLN A 105 -8.25 -11.61 -1.39
C GLN A 105 -7.53 -11.19 -0.11
N ARG A 106 -7.77 -9.98 0.42
CA ARG A 106 -7.23 -9.55 1.72
C ARG A 106 -7.79 -10.43 2.83
N ASP A 107 -9.09 -10.69 2.80
CA ASP A 107 -9.77 -11.50 3.81
C ASP A 107 -9.17 -12.92 3.82
N ARG A 108 -8.98 -13.55 2.65
CA ARG A 108 -8.30 -14.85 2.53
C ARG A 108 -6.86 -14.79 3.05
N SER A 109 -6.06 -13.80 2.68
CA SER A 109 -4.68 -13.66 3.16
C SER A 109 -4.58 -13.47 4.67
N ALA A 110 -5.53 -12.72 5.27
CA ALA A 110 -5.58 -12.51 6.70
C ALA A 110 -5.94 -13.81 7.43
N LEU A 111 -6.97 -14.53 6.97
CA LEU A 111 -7.39 -15.80 7.57
C LEU A 111 -6.30 -16.87 7.46
N ARG A 112 -5.63 -16.99 6.30
CA ARG A 112 -4.45 -17.87 6.15
C ARG A 112 -3.35 -17.53 7.15
N LYS A 113 -3.08 -16.24 7.37
CA LYS A 113 -2.11 -15.78 8.37
C LYS A 113 -2.58 -16.15 9.79
N ILE A 114 -3.83 -15.89 10.14
CA ILE A 114 -4.41 -16.20 11.47
C ILE A 114 -4.36 -17.70 11.75
N TYR A 115 -4.69 -18.56 10.79
CA TYR A 115 -4.66 -20.02 10.96
C TYR A 115 -3.29 -20.65 10.69
N ARG A 116 -2.28 -19.84 10.31
CA ARG A 116 -0.94 -20.30 9.91
C ARG A 116 -0.99 -21.41 8.84
N ASP A 117 -1.96 -21.30 7.95
CA ASP A 117 -2.28 -22.30 6.95
C ASP A 117 -2.28 -21.62 5.57
N PRO A 118 -1.23 -21.78 4.75
CA PRO A 118 -1.14 -21.15 3.44
C PRO A 118 -2.15 -21.71 2.43
N ASN A 119 -2.69 -22.91 2.70
CA ASN A 119 -3.61 -23.63 1.81
C ASN A 119 -5.07 -23.48 2.21
N LEU A 120 -5.37 -22.88 3.37
CA LEU A 120 -6.74 -22.67 3.84
C LEU A 120 -7.64 -22.03 2.75
N ALA A 121 -8.79 -22.66 2.52
CA ALA A 121 -9.75 -22.27 1.48
C ALA A 121 -9.09 -22.13 0.09
N CYS A 122 -8.27 -23.11 -0.31
CA CYS A 122 -7.70 -23.17 -1.65
C CYS A 122 -8.74 -23.54 -2.71
N GLU A 123 -9.78 -24.28 -2.30
CA GLU A 123 -10.95 -24.67 -3.07
C GLU A 123 -11.85 -23.48 -3.46
N VAL A 124 -11.75 -22.35 -2.75
CA VAL A 124 -12.53 -21.15 -3.09
C VAL A 124 -11.81 -20.36 -4.19
N GLU A 125 -12.44 -20.30 -5.36
CA GLU A 125 -12.01 -19.43 -6.45
C GLU A 125 -12.33 -17.96 -6.11
N VAL A 126 -11.31 -17.25 -5.60
CA VAL A 126 -11.46 -15.81 -5.33
C VAL A 126 -11.31 -15.00 -6.62
N PRO A 127 -12.10 -13.92 -6.78
CA PRO A 127 -12.04 -13.07 -7.97
C PRO A 127 -10.64 -12.48 -8.20
N ARG A 128 -10.20 -12.46 -9.46
CA ARG A 128 -8.94 -11.83 -9.88
C ARG A 128 -9.06 -10.31 -9.83
N ARG A 129 -7.97 -9.64 -9.43
CA ARG A 129 -7.88 -8.16 -9.48
C ARG A 129 -7.60 -7.72 -10.91
N ARG A 130 -8.47 -6.90 -11.49
CA ARG A 130 -8.27 -6.31 -12.83
C ARG A 130 -7.98 -4.83 -12.71
N LEU A 131 -7.18 -4.29 -13.62
CA LEU A 131 -6.84 -2.86 -13.65
C LEU A 131 -8.09 -1.98 -13.89
N THR A 132 -9.04 -2.49 -14.68
CA THR A 132 -10.34 -1.88 -14.98
C THR A 132 -11.20 -1.65 -13.73
N ASP A 133 -11.04 -2.48 -12.70
CA ASP A 133 -11.90 -2.46 -11.50
C ASP A 133 -11.39 -1.44 -10.45
N ILE A 134 -10.28 -0.77 -10.72
CA ILE A 134 -9.70 0.22 -9.81
C ILE A 134 -10.54 1.49 -9.87
N LYS A 135 -11.25 1.81 -8.79
CA LYS A 135 -12.07 3.03 -8.69
C LYS A 135 -11.40 4.16 -7.90
N ARG A 136 -10.46 3.82 -7.01
CA ARG A 136 -9.83 4.79 -6.09
C ARG A 136 -9.06 5.86 -6.87
N SER A 137 -9.23 7.12 -6.47
CA SER A 137 -8.53 8.28 -7.03
C SER A 137 -8.79 8.51 -8.53
N ARG A 138 -9.91 7.99 -9.07
CA ARG A 138 -10.33 8.18 -10.47
C ARG A 138 -11.52 9.14 -10.63
N TYR A 139 -12.38 9.20 -9.62
CA TYR A 139 -13.59 10.01 -9.61
C TYR A 139 -13.69 10.77 -8.29
N PRO A 140 -14.34 11.96 -8.29
CA PRO A 140 -14.62 12.68 -7.06
C PRO A 140 -15.42 11.79 -6.09
N VAL A 141 -14.96 11.73 -4.83
CA VAL A 141 -15.66 11.05 -3.74
C VAL A 141 -16.09 12.06 -2.67
N LYS A 142 -17.06 11.67 -1.83
CA LYS A 142 -17.57 12.54 -0.75
C LYS A 142 -16.46 13.13 0.14
N MET A 143 -15.37 12.38 0.32
CA MET A 143 -14.23 12.79 1.15
C MET A 143 -13.42 13.94 0.52
N ASP A 144 -13.44 14.11 -0.80
CA ASP A 144 -12.66 15.15 -1.48
C ASP A 144 -13.17 16.55 -1.12
N LYS A 145 -14.44 16.67 -0.73
CA LYS A 145 -15.03 17.91 -0.20
C LYS A 145 -14.44 18.37 1.13
N GLN A 146 -13.64 17.51 1.80
CA GLN A 146 -12.98 17.83 3.07
C GLN A 146 -11.54 18.35 2.89
N PHE A 147 -11.14 18.65 1.65
CA PHE A 147 -9.85 19.23 1.33
C PHE A 147 -10.03 20.25 0.20
N ASP A 148 -9.66 21.50 0.46
CA ASP A 148 -9.58 22.51 -0.59
C ASP A 148 -8.12 22.62 -1.07
N PRO A 149 -7.83 22.32 -2.35
CA PRO A 149 -6.50 22.54 -2.92
C PRO A 149 -6.03 24.00 -2.84
N GLY A 150 -6.95 24.97 -2.80
CA GLY A 150 -6.68 26.40 -2.71
C GLY A 150 -5.99 26.83 -1.41
N ASP A 151 -6.22 26.09 -0.33
CA ASP A 151 -5.57 26.33 0.97
C ASP A 151 -4.10 25.87 0.99
N TYR A 152 -3.70 25.02 0.03
CA TYR A 152 -2.39 24.37 0.00
C TYR A 152 -1.71 24.44 -1.39
N PRO A 153 -1.59 25.62 -2.02
CA PRO A 153 -1.19 25.74 -3.41
C PRO A 153 0.23 25.22 -3.65
N GLU A 154 1.18 25.53 -2.76
CA GLU A 154 2.57 25.04 -2.87
C GLU A 154 2.67 23.52 -2.75
N LEU A 155 1.92 22.93 -1.82
CA LEU A 155 1.92 21.49 -1.59
C LEU A 155 1.36 20.75 -2.80
N VAL A 156 0.27 21.26 -3.36
CA VAL A 156 -0.38 20.72 -4.55
C VAL A 156 0.54 20.85 -5.77
N ASP A 157 1.12 22.03 -6.01
CA ASP A 157 2.06 22.28 -7.10
C ASP A 157 3.28 21.36 -7.01
N PHE A 158 3.85 21.23 -5.81
CA PHE A 158 4.97 20.34 -5.57
C PHE A 158 4.58 18.89 -5.88
N CYS A 159 3.43 18.41 -5.39
CA CYS A 159 2.95 17.05 -5.69
C CYS A 159 2.80 16.78 -7.19
N ARG A 160 2.28 17.75 -7.95
CA ARG A 160 2.15 17.67 -9.42
C ARG A 160 3.49 17.69 -10.14
N ALA A 161 4.48 18.35 -9.56
CA ALA A 161 5.82 18.47 -10.12
C ALA A 161 6.69 17.22 -9.91
N VAL A 162 6.48 16.48 -8.81
CA VAL A 162 7.39 15.40 -8.38
C VAL A 162 6.71 14.04 -8.20
N GLY A 163 5.38 13.98 -8.09
CA GLY A 163 4.63 12.72 -8.02
C GLY A 163 5.04 11.78 -6.88
N LEU A 164 5.49 12.28 -5.73
CA LEU A 164 5.90 11.46 -4.58
C LEU A 164 4.73 10.74 -3.90
N ARG A 165 5.01 9.66 -3.16
CA ARG A 165 4.03 9.05 -2.26
C ARG A 165 3.91 9.88 -0.98
N ARG A 166 2.77 9.80 -0.29
CA ARG A 166 2.53 10.55 0.96
C ARG A 166 3.65 10.45 2.00
N HIS A 167 4.20 9.26 2.25
CA HIS A 167 5.31 9.10 3.21
C HIS A 167 6.63 9.68 2.69
N GLU A 168 6.86 9.66 1.38
CA GLU A 168 8.04 10.26 0.74
C GLU A 168 7.93 11.79 0.83
N LEU A 169 6.73 12.33 0.58
CA LEU A 169 6.41 13.75 0.70
C LEU A 169 6.53 14.28 2.15
N ALA A 170 6.25 13.43 3.15
CA ALA A 170 6.40 13.79 4.56
C ALA A 170 7.88 13.89 4.99
N ALA A 171 8.78 13.26 4.24
CA ALA A 171 10.20 13.14 4.59
C ALA A 171 11.12 13.98 3.69
N VAL A 172 10.65 14.40 2.50
CA VAL A 172 11.47 15.13 1.53
C VAL A 172 11.90 16.50 2.07
N LYS A 173 13.18 16.81 1.90
CA LYS A 173 13.84 18.04 2.34
C LYS A 173 14.32 18.85 1.14
N PRO A 174 14.54 20.18 1.27
CA PRO A 174 15.15 20.96 0.20
C PRO A 174 16.49 20.38 -0.28
N ASP A 175 17.32 19.86 0.65
CA ASP A 175 18.63 19.25 0.34
C ASP A 175 18.53 17.94 -0.47
N ASN A 176 17.33 17.38 -0.64
CA ASN A 176 17.12 16.25 -1.54
C ASN A 176 16.94 16.68 -3.00
N ILE A 177 16.88 17.98 -3.29
CA ILE A 177 16.59 18.52 -4.61
C ILE A 177 17.88 19.03 -5.22
N TYR A 178 18.24 18.50 -6.39
CA TYR A 178 19.53 18.80 -7.01
C TYR A 178 19.46 18.81 -8.54
N TRP A 179 20.39 19.53 -9.16
CA TRP A 179 20.55 19.57 -10.60
C TRP A 179 21.46 18.46 -11.09
N ARG A 180 21.08 17.81 -12.19
CA ARG A 180 21.95 16.86 -12.91
C ARG A 180 21.65 16.93 -14.40
N GLY A 181 22.66 17.20 -15.22
CA GLY A 181 22.51 17.24 -16.68
C GLY A 181 21.40 18.16 -17.17
N GLY A 182 21.29 19.38 -16.60
CA GLY A 182 20.29 20.38 -16.98
C GLY A 182 18.85 20.05 -16.57
N LYS A 183 18.63 19.05 -15.70
CA LYS A 183 17.33 18.71 -15.14
C LYS A 183 17.36 18.71 -13.63
N LEU A 184 16.23 19.08 -13.03
CA LEU A 184 16.04 19.05 -11.59
C LEU A 184 15.52 17.67 -11.16
N TYR A 185 16.10 17.13 -10.09
CA TYR A 185 15.74 15.84 -9.51
C TYR A 185 15.40 15.97 -8.04
N VAL A 186 14.56 15.06 -7.54
CA VAL A 186 14.34 14.81 -6.12
C VAL A 186 14.90 13.43 -5.76
N GLN A 187 15.84 13.38 -4.84
CA GLN A 187 16.35 12.14 -4.27
C GLN A 187 15.37 11.59 -3.24
N VAL A 188 14.81 10.41 -3.50
CA VAL A 188 14.02 9.67 -2.51
C VAL A 188 14.92 8.62 -1.88
N HIS A 189 15.28 8.80 -0.61
CA HIS A 189 16.11 7.84 0.13
C HIS A 189 15.36 6.57 0.51
N GLN A 190 14.13 6.71 1.01
CA GLN A 190 13.32 5.59 1.50
C GLN A 190 11.98 5.51 0.78
N GLY A 191 12.00 5.01 -0.46
CA GLY A 191 10.78 4.71 -1.20
C GLY A 191 10.05 3.47 -0.68
N LYS A 192 8.94 3.11 -1.33
CA LYS A 192 8.18 1.89 -0.98
C LYS A 192 9.09 0.65 -0.97
N GLY A 193 9.17 -0.01 0.19
CA GLY A 193 10.03 -1.19 0.37
C GLY A 193 11.49 -0.85 0.66
N GLY A 194 11.80 0.40 1.04
CA GLY A 194 13.16 0.86 1.35
C GLY A 194 14.01 1.15 0.11
N LYS A 195 13.40 1.24 -1.07
CA LYS A 195 14.12 1.40 -2.33
C LYS A 195 14.39 2.89 -2.63
N PRO A 196 15.67 3.31 -2.74
CA PRO A 196 15.98 4.66 -3.16
C PRO A 196 15.71 4.85 -4.66
N ARG A 197 15.46 6.10 -5.07
CA ARG A 197 15.38 6.49 -6.48
C ARG A 197 15.50 8.00 -6.66
N ASP A 198 15.91 8.40 -7.85
CA ASP A 198 15.76 9.78 -8.29
C ASP A 198 14.42 9.97 -8.99
N VAL A 199 13.79 11.11 -8.75
CA VAL A 199 12.53 11.49 -9.37
C VAL A 199 12.75 12.75 -10.18
N THR A 200 12.54 12.68 -11.49
CA THR A 200 12.71 13.82 -12.39
C THR A 200 11.59 14.85 -12.18
N VAL A 201 11.92 16.10 -11.88
CA VAL A 201 10.92 17.16 -11.77
C VAL A 201 10.37 17.52 -13.16
N VAL A 202 9.04 17.65 -13.28
CA VAL A 202 8.37 18.12 -14.50
C VAL A 202 9.01 19.43 -14.99
N THR A 203 9.36 19.50 -16.28
CA THR A 203 10.22 20.57 -16.81
C THR A 203 9.62 21.95 -16.59
N ARG A 204 8.33 22.13 -16.92
CA ARG A 204 7.62 23.41 -16.73
C ARG A 204 7.43 23.83 -15.26
N MET A 205 7.66 22.92 -14.31
CA MET A 205 7.46 23.15 -12.88
C MET A 205 8.77 23.38 -12.11
N GLN A 206 9.94 23.27 -12.77
CA GLN A 206 11.24 23.35 -12.07
C GLN A 206 11.42 24.69 -11.32
N SER A 207 11.15 25.82 -11.97
CA SER A 207 11.23 27.14 -11.33
C SER A 207 10.24 27.29 -10.16
N ARG A 208 9.04 26.68 -10.28
CA ARG A 208 8.05 26.68 -9.20
C ARG A 208 8.54 25.87 -8.00
N VAL A 209 9.15 24.70 -8.23
CA VAL A 209 9.74 23.88 -7.16
C VAL A 209 10.86 24.63 -6.45
N LEU A 210 11.76 25.29 -7.19
CA LEU A 210 12.83 26.09 -6.61
C LEU A 210 12.30 27.24 -5.75
N LYS A 211 11.24 27.94 -6.22
CA LYS A 211 10.57 28.98 -5.44
C LYS A 211 9.91 28.44 -4.16
N ILE A 212 9.35 27.23 -4.19
CA ILE A 212 8.72 26.61 -3.01
C ILE A 212 9.76 26.29 -1.92
N ILE A 213 11.02 26.04 -2.30
CA ILE A 213 12.07 25.61 -1.36
C ILE A 213 13.06 26.71 -0.98
N SER A 214 13.03 27.87 -1.64
CA SER A 214 14.05 28.93 -1.47
C SER A 214 14.19 29.41 -0.03
N ASP A 215 13.08 29.55 0.68
CA ASP A 215 13.05 30.08 2.05
C ASP A 215 12.91 28.98 3.11
N LYS A 216 13.12 27.72 2.73
CA LYS A 216 12.94 26.56 3.63
C LYS A 216 14.29 26.06 4.16
N PRO A 217 14.36 25.68 5.45
CA PRO A 217 15.57 25.11 6.04
C PRO A 217 15.95 23.80 5.34
N LEU A 218 17.21 23.69 4.93
CA LEU A 218 17.72 22.60 4.09
C LEU A 218 17.56 21.21 4.74
N ASP A 219 17.65 21.14 6.06
CA ASP A 219 17.68 19.92 6.86
C ASP A 219 16.31 19.46 7.37
N LYS A 220 15.24 20.23 7.16
CA LYS A 220 13.88 19.91 7.61
C LYS A 220 12.96 19.54 6.44
N PRO A 221 11.86 18.81 6.70
CA PRO A 221 10.87 18.52 5.67
C PRO A 221 10.31 19.80 5.03
N ILE A 222 10.11 19.77 3.70
CA ILE A 222 9.57 20.90 2.92
C ILE A 222 8.17 21.29 3.41
N PHE A 223 7.39 20.33 3.90
CA PHE A 223 6.05 20.53 4.44
C PHE A 223 5.95 19.92 5.83
N SER A 224 5.60 20.74 6.82
CA SER A 224 5.40 20.29 8.21
C SER A 224 4.12 19.47 8.39
N HIS A 225 3.12 19.69 7.53
CA HIS A 225 1.84 19.02 7.57
C HIS A 225 1.36 18.64 6.17
N ILE A 226 0.83 17.42 6.03
CA ILE A 226 0.15 16.96 4.81
C ILE A 226 -1.27 16.56 5.22
N PRO A 227 -2.32 17.30 4.79
CA PRO A 227 -3.69 17.04 5.21
C PRO A 227 -4.10 15.59 4.98
N ALA A 228 -4.69 14.94 5.98
CA ALA A 228 -5.00 13.51 5.94
C ALA A 228 -5.99 13.15 4.81
N LYS A 229 -6.87 14.09 4.46
CA LYS A 229 -7.91 13.94 3.43
C LYS A 229 -7.43 14.26 2.02
N MET A 230 -6.26 14.89 1.86
CA MET A 230 -5.67 15.17 0.55
C MET A 230 -5.41 13.87 -0.24
N ASP A 231 -5.92 13.79 -1.46
CA ASP A 231 -5.63 12.66 -2.34
C ASP A 231 -4.27 12.80 -3.02
N VAL A 232 -3.18 12.52 -2.28
CA VAL A 232 -1.81 12.54 -2.84
C VAL A 232 -1.67 11.58 -4.04
N HIS A 233 -2.50 10.55 -4.14
CA HIS A 233 -2.40 9.60 -5.24
C HIS A 233 -2.95 10.16 -6.56
N SER A 234 -3.94 11.06 -6.51
CA SER A 234 -4.45 11.73 -7.72
C SER A 234 -3.40 12.66 -8.33
N TYR A 235 -2.72 13.49 -7.54
CA TYR A 235 -1.63 14.36 -8.04
C TYR A 235 -0.43 13.56 -8.56
N ARG A 236 -0.15 12.42 -7.93
CA ARG A 236 0.84 11.49 -8.44
C ARG A 236 0.46 10.90 -9.81
N ALA A 237 -0.84 10.75 -10.10
CA ALA A 237 -1.32 10.39 -11.41
C ALA A 237 -1.17 11.55 -12.41
N GLU A 238 -1.51 12.77 -12.02
CA GLU A 238 -1.30 13.97 -12.85
C GLU A 238 0.18 14.16 -13.23
N TYR A 239 1.08 13.95 -12.27
CA TYR A 239 2.53 13.92 -12.52
C TYR A 239 2.88 12.89 -13.59
N ALA A 240 2.41 11.64 -13.44
CA ALA A 240 2.70 10.57 -14.38
C ALA A 240 2.21 10.91 -15.80
N THR A 241 0.98 11.42 -15.94
CA THR A 241 0.42 11.87 -17.22
C THR A 241 1.27 12.98 -17.84
N THR A 242 1.66 13.98 -17.05
CA THR A 242 2.47 15.11 -17.53
C THR A 242 3.86 14.64 -17.97
N ARG A 243 4.52 13.78 -17.18
CA ARG A 243 5.86 13.26 -17.47
C ARG A 243 5.91 12.35 -18.69
N LEU A 244 4.82 11.66 -19.03
CA LEU A 244 4.71 10.85 -20.25
C LEU A 244 4.77 11.70 -21.53
N LEU A 245 4.47 13.00 -21.46
CA LEU A 245 4.66 13.93 -22.58
C LEU A 245 6.13 14.30 -22.81
N GLU A 246 6.99 14.12 -21.80
CA GLU A 246 8.38 14.56 -21.81
C GLU A 246 9.39 13.39 -21.82
N ALA A 247 8.93 12.16 -21.58
CA ALA A 247 9.81 11.00 -21.40
C ALA A 247 9.11 9.66 -21.69
N THR A 248 9.92 8.63 -21.96
CA THR A 248 9.43 7.27 -22.19
C THR A 248 8.81 6.66 -20.93
N GLU A 249 7.93 5.66 -21.12
CA GLU A 249 7.28 4.95 -20.02
C GLU A 249 8.28 4.34 -19.02
N GLU A 250 9.45 3.87 -19.48
CA GLU A 250 10.49 3.29 -18.64
C GLU A 250 11.10 4.35 -17.70
N LYS A 251 11.25 5.59 -18.17
CA LYS A 251 11.74 6.71 -17.35
C LYS A 251 10.70 7.10 -16.30
N VAL A 252 9.43 7.24 -16.70
CA VAL A 252 8.34 7.58 -15.76
C VAL A 252 8.13 6.44 -14.75
N THR A 253 8.31 5.18 -15.15
CA THR A 253 8.21 4.01 -14.26
C THR A 253 9.27 4.06 -13.18
N ARG A 254 10.51 4.43 -13.56
CA ARG A 254 11.62 4.64 -12.64
C ARG A 254 11.37 5.81 -11.69
N ASP A 255 10.93 6.97 -12.21
CA ASP A 255 10.55 8.13 -11.39
C ASP A 255 9.49 7.77 -10.33
N LEU A 256 8.53 6.92 -10.68
CA LEU A 256 7.48 6.44 -9.78
C LEU A 256 7.96 5.26 -8.88
N GLY A 257 9.11 4.65 -9.15
CA GLY A 257 9.59 3.49 -8.40
C GLY A 257 8.64 2.30 -8.51
N HIS A 258 8.14 2.04 -9.71
CA HIS A 258 7.44 0.81 -10.05
C HIS A 258 8.43 -0.19 -10.65
N ASN A 259 8.18 -1.49 -10.49
CA ASN A 259 9.06 -2.53 -11.06
C ASN A 259 8.62 -2.98 -12.46
N ARG A 260 7.50 -2.46 -12.98
CA ARG A 260 6.94 -2.84 -14.29
C ARG A 260 6.29 -1.64 -14.97
N VAL A 261 6.42 -1.55 -16.28
CA VAL A 261 5.88 -0.46 -17.12
C VAL A 261 4.36 -0.51 -17.27
N ASP A 262 3.77 -1.71 -17.24
CA ASP A 262 2.33 -1.93 -17.39
C ASP A 262 1.49 -1.28 -16.27
N VAL A 263 2.11 -1.06 -15.10
CA VAL A 263 1.51 -0.30 -14.00
C VAL A 263 1.17 1.12 -14.45
N ILE A 264 1.98 1.74 -15.31
CA ILE A 264 1.69 3.08 -15.83
C ILE A 264 0.44 3.08 -16.70
N ARG A 265 0.39 2.17 -17.67
CA ARG A 265 -0.71 2.02 -18.62
C ARG A 265 -2.05 1.69 -17.94
N GLY A 266 -1.99 0.96 -16.83
CA GLY A 266 -3.20 0.56 -16.08
C GLY A 266 -3.68 1.58 -15.04
N HIS A 267 -2.76 2.25 -14.35
CA HIS A 267 -3.09 3.05 -13.17
C HIS A 267 -3.13 4.56 -13.43
N TYR A 268 -2.37 5.08 -14.40
CA TYR A 268 -2.11 6.53 -14.49
C TYR A 268 -2.45 7.15 -15.84
N THR A 269 -2.45 6.39 -16.93
CA THR A 269 -3.04 6.86 -18.19
C THR A 269 -4.56 6.74 -18.09
N ARG A 270 -5.24 7.88 -17.92
CA ARG A 270 -6.69 7.99 -18.09
C ARG A 270 -6.97 7.77 -19.58
N ARG A 271 -7.45 6.59 -19.95
CA ARG A 271 -8.22 6.42 -21.18
C ARG A 271 -9.68 6.67 -20.83
#